data_AF-A0A353J6G3-F1
#
_entry.id   AF-A0A353J6G3-F1
#
_cell.length_a   1.000
_cell.length_b   1.000
_cell.length_c   1.000
_cell.angle_alpha   90.00
_cell.angle_beta   90.00
_cell.angle_gamma   90.00
#
_symmetry.space_group_name_H-M   'P 1'
#
loop_
_entity.id
_entity.type
_entity.pdbx_description
1 polymer ?
#
loop_
_entity_poly.entity_id
_entity_poly.type
_entity_poly.pdbx_seq_one_letter_code
_entity_poly.pdbx_strand_id
1 'polypeptide(L)'
;MKKILVIAVIVVIALWLFDRRGQEQPAPETPATPNTVGEVTGETPTNEQPTPAEPAEVKPVEIVPVEPIEPAAAEPAEAPAPAAMENSISATGALPRTAEIKKAKIHYFTKGNLELCARDTVALERALDEKYEFAAVATLVELSKPLPQTFIDQGYASAFEPGTRLMNVRVSNEGTATADFNEKLNVNVSRCGKEQRRAQIVNTLKEFPGIKNVVVTVGEEVW
;
A
#
# COMPACT_ATOMS: atom_id res chain seq x y z
N MET A 1 0.94 53.20 11.57
CA MET A 1 0.19 52.89 10.33
C MET A 1 0.28 51.42 9.89
N LYS A 2 1.41 50.70 10.03
CA LYS A 2 1.54 49.29 9.60
C LYS A 2 0.61 48.27 10.28
N LYS A 3 0.16 48.51 11.52
CA LYS A 3 -0.71 47.56 12.26
C LYS A 3 -2.16 47.48 11.74
N ILE A 4 -2.66 48.55 11.12
CA ILE A 4 -4.04 48.61 10.60
C ILE A 4 -4.16 47.79 9.30
N LEU A 5 -3.09 47.76 8.50
CA LEU A 5 -3.05 47.00 7.24
C LEU A 5 -3.13 45.48 7.48
N VAL A 6 -2.48 44.98 8.52
CA VAL A 6 -2.46 43.54 8.84
C VAL A 6 -3.85 43.04 9.26
N ILE A 7 -4.58 43.84 10.04
CA ILE A 7 -5.93 43.47 10.49
C ILE A 7 -6.90 43.43 9.29
N ALA A 8 -6.82 44.39 8.38
CA ALA A 8 -7.67 44.41 7.19
C ALA A 8 -7.48 43.17 6.29
N VAL A 9 -6.24 42.71 6.11
CA VAL A 9 -5.95 41.50 5.31
C VAL A 9 -6.51 40.24 5.98
N ILE A 10 -6.39 40.12 7.30
CA ILE A 10 -6.92 38.96 8.04
C ILE A 10 -8.45 38.88 7.94
N VAL A 11 -9.16 40.02 8.04
CA VAL A 11 -10.63 40.06 7.93
C VAL A 11 -11.09 39.67 6.53
N VAL A 12 -10.37 40.11 5.48
CA VAL A 12 -10.70 39.73 4.09
C VAL A 12 -10.49 38.23 3.85
N ILE A 13 -9.42 37.64 4.38
CA ILE A 13 -9.16 36.19 4.28
C ILE A 13 -10.23 35.39 5.04
N ALA A 14 -10.61 35.84 6.24
CA ALA A 14 -11.64 35.18 7.03
C ALA A 14 -13.02 35.23 6.36
N LEU A 15 -13.39 36.36 5.75
CA LEU A 15 -14.63 36.49 4.98
C LEU A 15 -14.62 35.60 3.72
N TRP A 16 -13.49 35.51 3.02
CA TRP A 16 -13.36 34.65 1.84
C TRP A 16 -13.43 33.15 2.16
N LEU A 17 -12.96 32.75 3.35
CA LEU A 17 -13.06 31.36 3.81
C LEU A 17 -14.46 30.98 4.31
N PHE A 18 -15.25 31.96 4.79
CA PHE A 18 -16.60 31.69 5.29
C PHE A 18 -17.63 31.45 4.18
N ASP A 19 -17.47 32.11 3.02
CA ASP A 19 -18.39 31.99 1.88
C ASP A 19 -18.34 30.62 1.17
N ARG A 20 -17.29 29.82 1.41
CA ARG A 20 -17.10 28.53 0.74
C ARG A 20 -17.83 27.33 1.36
N ARG A 21 -18.59 27.51 2.45
CA ARG A 21 -19.33 26.42 3.12
C ARG A 21 -20.76 26.18 2.61
N GLY A 22 -21.25 26.94 1.64
CA GLY A 22 -22.68 26.94 1.25
C GLY A 22 -23.09 26.11 0.03
N GLN A 23 -22.23 25.25 -0.53
CA GLN A 23 -22.58 24.44 -1.72
C GLN A 23 -22.55 22.95 -1.37
N GLU A 24 -23.49 22.53 -0.53
CA GLU A 24 -23.89 21.11 -0.47
C GLU A 24 -24.65 20.80 -1.77
N GLN A 25 -23.95 20.15 -2.69
CA GLN A 25 -24.54 19.65 -3.93
C GLN A 25 -25.45 18.46 -3.56
N PRO A 26 -26.76 18.49 -3.91
CA PRO A 26 -27.65 17.37 -3.60
C PRO A 26 -27.17 16.10 -4.30
N ALA A 27 -27.24 14.98 -3.58
CA ALA A 27 -26.80 13.68 -4.07
C ALA A 27 -27.50 13.31 -5.40
N PRO A 28 -26.78 12.73 -6.37
CA PRO A 28 -27.40 12.26 -7.61
C PRO A 28 -28.37 11.12 -7.30
N GLU A 29 -29.63 11.30 -7.69
CA GLU A 29 -30.66 10.26 -7.59
C GLU A 29 -30.28 9.07 -8.47
N THR A 30 -30.16 7.90 -7.86
CA THR A 30 -29.88 6.63 -8.53
C THR A 30 -31.06 6.25 -9.45
N PRO A 31 -30.84 5.97 -10.75
CA PRO A 31 -31.90 5.50 -11.62
C PRO A 31 -32.36 4.10 -11.20
N ALA A 32 -33.66 3.96 -10.97
CA ALA A 32 -34.32 2.70 -10.69
C ALA A 32 -34.19 1.74 -11.90
N THR A 33 -33.56 0.59 -11.68
CA THR A 33 -33.57 -0.53 -12.63
C THR A 33 -34.95 -1.21 -12.66
N PRO A 34 -35.49 -1.52 -13.85
CA PRO A 34 -36.73 -2.27 -13.97
C PRO A 34 -36.51 -3.75 -13.63
N ASN A 35 -37.39 -4.29 -12.79
CA ASN A 35 -37.47 -5.70 -12.44
C ASN A 35 -37.93 -6.51 -13.66
N THR A 36 -37.03 -7.33 -14.21
CA THR A 36 -37.40 -8.42 -15.11
C THR A 36 -37.64 -9.67 -14.27
N VAL A 37 -38.92 -9.98 -14.06
CA VAL A 37 -39.40 -11.23 -13.48
C VAL A 37 -39.19 -12.33 -14.52
N GLY A 38 -38.17 -13.16 -14.29
CA GLY A 38 -37.99 -14.45 -14.96
C GLY A 38 -38.41 -15.56 -14.01
N GLU A 39 -39.60 -16.12 -14.25
CA GLU A 39 -40.12 -17.31 -13.63
C GLU A 39 -39.23 -18.52 -13.99
N VAL A 40 -38.47 -19.03 -13.02
CA VAL A 40 -37.76 -20.31 -13.14
C VAL A 40 -38.47 -21.31 -12.23
N THR A 41 -39.39 -22.05 -12.85
CA THR A 41 -39.84 -23.36 -12.40
C THR A 41 -38.70 -24.37 -12.53
N GLY A 42 -38.40 -25.12 -11.48
CA GLY A 42 -37.81 -26.46 -11.63
C GLY A 42 -36.79 -26.86 -10.57
N GLU A 43 -37.22 -27.85 -9.78
CA GLU A 43 -36.39 -28.90 -9.18
C GLU A 43 -35.67 -28.58 -7.86
N THR A 44 -36.38 -28.90 -6.78
CA THR A 44 -35.90 -29.12 -5.41
C THR A 44 -34.83 -30.23 -5.40
N PRO A 45 -33.56 -29.96 -5.04
CA PRO A 45 -32.65 -31.04 -4.67
C PRO A 45 -33.05 -31.56 -3.29
N THR A 46 -33.45 -32.83 -3.24
CA THR A 46 -33.58 -33.60 -2.00
C THR A 46 -32.22 -33.61 -1.29
N ASN A 47 -32.10 -32.78 -0.27
CA ASN A 47 -30.94 -32.75 0.62
C ASN A 47 -31.05 -33.94 1.59
N GLU A 48 -30.43 -35.06 1.25
CA GLU A 48 -30.16 -36.13 2.21
C GLU A 48 -29.13 -35.62 3.22
N GLN A 49 -29.64 -35.12 4.34
CA GLN A 49 -28.83 -34.74 5.49
C GLN A 49 -28.16 -36.02 6.04
N PRO A 50 -26.83 -36.13 6.01
CA PRO A 50 -26.15 -37.31 6.54
C PRO A 50 -26.42 -37.41 8.05
N THR A 51 -26.92 -38.56 8.46
CA THR A 51 -27.10 -38.94 9.86
C THR A 51 -25.80 -38.67 10.63
N PRO A 52 -25.84 -37.92 11.75
CA PRO A 52 -24.67 -37.71 12.60
C PRO A 52 -24.10 -39.06 13.03
N ALA A 53 -22.85 -39.32 12.65
CA ALA A 53 -22.14 -40.49 13.13
C ALA A 53 -22.04 -40.42 14.65
N GLU A 54 -22.38 -41.54 15.29
CA GLU A 54 -22.25 -41.76 16.73
C GLU A 54 -20.83 -41.36 17.19
N PRO A 55 -20.69 -40.49 18.20
CA PRO A 55 -19.38 -40.04 18.65
C PRO A 55 -18.63 -41.22 19.25
N ALA A 56 -17.55 -41.63 18.58
CA ALA A 56 -16.63 -42.62 19.08
C ALA A 56 -16.13 -42.19 20.47
N GLU A 57 -16.24 -43.09 21.43
CA GLU A 57 -15.74 -42.94 22.79
C GLU A 57 -14.24 -42.64 22.77
N VAL A 58 -13.89 -41.36 22.90
CA VAL A 58 -12.51 -40.89 22.95
C VAL A 58 -11.93 -41.30 24.30
N LYS A 59 -11.06 -42.31 24.29
CA LYS A 59 -10.30 -42.70 25.48
C LYS A 59 -9.52 -41.49 26.02
N PRO A 60 -9.47 -41.30 27.35
CA PRO A 60 -8.71 -40.20 27.95
C PRO A 60 -7.25 -40.30 27.49
N VAL A 61 -6.80 -39.27 26.77
CA VAL A 61 -5.38 -39.12 26.42
C VAL A 61 -4.66 -38.77 27.71
N GLU A 62 -3.77 -39.66 28.13
CA GLU A 62 -2.86 -39.46 29.25
C GLU A 62 -1.97 -38.25 28.93
N ILE A 63 -2.22 -37.13 29.60
CA ILE A 63 -1.47 -35.89 29.41
C ILE A 63 -0.08 -36.13 29.99
N VAL A 64 0.87 -36.47 29.12
CA VAL A 64 2.28 -36.51 29.48
C VAL A 64 2.67 -35.08 29.84
N PRO A 65 3.21 -34.83 31.05
CA PRO A 65 3.70 -33.51 31.43
C PRO A 65 4.81 -33.11 30.46
N VAL A 66 4.51 -32.15 29.59
CA VAL A 66 5.48 -31.56 28.67
C VAL A 66 6.48 -30.80 29.53
N GLU A 67 7.72 -31.28 29.56
CA GLU A 67 8.81 -30.59 30.25
C GLU A 67 8.89 -29.14 29.74
N PRO A 68 9.11 -28.15 30.64
CA PRO A 68 9.28 -26.76 30.24
C PRO A 68 10.46 -26.66 29.27
N ILE A 69 10.15 -26.46 27.99
CA ILE A 69 11.16 -26.19 26.98
C ILE A 69 11.73 -24.81 27.33
N GLU A 70 12.93 -24.78 27.92
CA GLU A 70 13.66 -23.55 28.11
C GLU A 70 13.69 -22.80 26.78
N PRO A 71 13.21 -21.54 26.72
CA PRO A 71 13.23 -20.79 25.49
C PRO A 71 14.70 -20.63 25.10
N ALA A 72 15.12 -21.38 24.08
CA ALA A 72 16.41 -21.20 23.44
C ALA A 72 16.51 -19.72 23.11
N ALA A 73 17.44 -19.04 23.78
CA ALA A 73 17.75 -17.64 23.53
C ALA A 73 18.05 -17.54 22.04
N ALA A 74 17.09 -17.02 21.28
CA ALA A 74 17.25 -16.79 19.86
C ALA A 74 18.40 -15.81 19.74
N GLU A 75 19.54 -16.29 19.23
CA GLU A 75 20.63 -15.42 18.82
C GLU A 75 20.01 -14.33 17.93
N PRO A 76 20.20 -13.04 18.27
CA PRO A 76 19.72 -11.96 17.42
C PRO A 76 20.40 -12.13 16.07
N ALA A 77 19.61 -12.54 15.08
CA ALA A 77 20.07 -12.66 13.70
C ALA A 77 20.72 -11.32 13.33
N GLU A 78 22.04 -11.35 13.22
CA GLU A 78 22.87 -10.22 12.86
C GLU A 78 22.38 -9.74 11.49
N ALA A 79 21.61 -8.65 11.49
CA ALA A 79 21.09 -8.08 10.27
C ALA A 79 22.30 -7.77 9.38
N PRO A 80 22.40 -8.37 8.17
CA PRO A 80 23.54 -8.11 7.31
C PRO A 80 23.64 -6.61 7.11
N ALA A 81 24.82 -6.06 7.43
CA ALA A 81 25.12 -4.66 7.22
C ALA A 81 24.67 -4.28 5.80
N PRO A 82 23.90 -3.19 5.62
CA PRO A 82 23.41 -2.82 4.31
C PRO A 82 24.61 -2.61 3.40
N ALA A 83 24.80 -3.53 2.45
CA ALA A 83 25.76 -3.34 1.37
C ALA A 83 25.49 -1.96 0.79
N ALA A 84 26.53 -1.11 0.81
CA ALA A 84 26.46 0.23 0.27
C ALA A 84 26.01 0.11 -1.19
N MET A 85 24.72 0.40 -1.43
CA MET A 85 24.19 0.52 -2.78
C MET A 85 24.90 1.74 -3.38
N GLU A 86 25.92 1.50 -4.19
CA GLU A 86 26.48 2.51 -5.08
C GLU A 86 25.39 2.87 -6.09
N ASN A 87 24.62 3.88 -5.74
CA ASN A 87 23.50 4.47 -6.49
C ASN A 87 24.03 5.10 -7.78
N SER A 88 24.38 4.27 -8.77
CA SER A 88 24.64 4.75 -10.13
C SER A 88 23.31 5.01 -10.83
N ILE A 89 22.67 6.14 -10.51
CA ILE A 89 21.43 6.60 -11.14
C ILE A 89 21.82 7.61 -12.22
N SER A 90 21.84 7.17 -13.48
CA SER A 90 21.96 8.08 -14.63
C SER A 90 20.56 8.62 -14.96
N ALA A 91 20.04 9.50 -14.12
CA ALA A 91 18.77 10.19 -14.33
C ALA A 91 19.02 11.47 -15.13
N THR A 92 18.88 11.39 -16.46
CA THR A 92 18.98 12.56 -17.34
C THR A 92 17.64 13.32 -17.45
N GLY A 93 16.58 12.82 -16.79
CA GLY A 93 15.33 13.55 -16.54
C GLY A 93 15.30 14.12 -15.11
N ALA A 94 14.98 15.41 -14.96
CA ALA A 94 15.01 16.15 -13.69
C ALA A 94 13.95 15.64 -12.68
N LEU A 95 14.23 14.49 -12.05
CA LEU A 95 13.53 14.10 -10.84
C LEU A 95 13.91 15.05 -9.70
N PRO A 96 12.96 15.40 -8.82
CA PRO A 96 13.26 16.25 -7.69
C PRO A 96 14.25 15.54 -6.75
N ARG A 97 15.22 16.31 -6.25
CA ARG A 97 16.15 15.84 -5.24
C ARG A 97 15.43 15.70 -3.91
N THR A 98 15.77 14.70 -3.11
CA THR A 98 15.13 14.48 -1.81
C THR A 98 15.32 15.67 -0.87
N ALA A 99 16.46 16.36 -0.94
CA ALA A 99 16.72 17.57 -0.15
C ALA A 99 15.68 18.69 -0.39
N GLU A 100 15.00 18.70 -1.53
CA GLU A 100 13.96 19.66 -1.88
C GLU A 100 12.57 19.22 -1.38
N ILE A 101 12.38 17.92 -1.12
CA ILE A 101 11.09 17.32 -0.77
C ILE A 101 11.23 16.50 0.53
N LYS A 102 10.90 17.12 1.66
CA LYS A 102 10.94 16.47 2.98
C LYS A 102 9.82 15.46 3.23
N LYS A 103 8.71 15.60 2.50
CA LYS A 103 7.54 14.73 2.59
C LYS A 103 7.03 14.41 1.21
N ALA A 104 6.63 13.17 0.98
CA ALA A 104 5.97 12.75 -0.25
C ALA A 104 4.74 11.92 0.04
N LYS A 105 3.85 11.85 -0.94
CA LYS A 105 2.68 10.99 -0.91
C LYS A 105 3.10 9.58 -1.30
N ILE A 106 2.78 8.62 -0.46
CA ILE A 106 2.99 7.19 -0.70
C ILE A 106 1.64 6.50 -0.64
N HIS A 107 1.37 5.66 -1.63
CA HIS A 107 0.07 5.02 -1.79
C HIS A 107 0.00 3.73 -0.97
N TYR A 108 -1.13 3.52 -0.30
CA TYR A 108 -1.44 2.32 0.50
C TYR A 108 -2.87 1.85 0.24
N PHE A 109 -3.19 0.62 0.59
CA PHE A 109 -4.56 0.11 0.51
C PHE A 109 -5.33 0.44 1.79
N THR A 110 -6.65 0.48 1.69
CA THR A 110 -7.52 0.29 2.86
C THR A 110 -7.71 -1.22 3.09
N LYS A 111 -7.95 -1.63 4.33
CA LYS A 111 -8.02 -3.05 4.72
C LYS A 111 -9.00 -3.86 3.86
N GLY A 112 -10.18 -3.30 3.55
CA GLY A 112 -11.16 -3.96 2.69
C GLY A 112 -10.73 -4.09 1.22
N ASN A 113 -9.91 -3.18 0.72
CA ASN A 113 -9.46 -3.20 -0.68
C ASN A 113 -8.40 -4.29 -0.94
N LEU A 114 -7.62 -4.65 0.08
CA LEU A 114 -6.59 -5.69 -0.04
C LEU A 114 -7.20 -7.09 -0.25
N GLU A 115 -8.41 -7.33 0.23
CA GLU A 115 -9.08 -8.64 0.09
C GLU A 115 -9.77 -8.82 -1.27
N LEU A 116 -10.08 -7.71 -1.96
CA LEU A 116 -10.90 -7.69 -3.18
C LEU A 116 -10.11 -7.55 -4.48
N CYS A 117 -8.79 -7.68 -4.44
CA CYS A 117 -7.92 -7.40 -5.59
C CYS A 117 -8.10 -6.00 -6.16
N ALA A 118 -8.56 -5.07 -5.33
CA ALA A 118 -8.75 -3.69 -5.74
C ALA A 118 -7.40 -3.06 -6.05
N ARG A 119 -7.39 -2.16 -7.04
CA ARG A 119 -6.23 -1.34 -7.41
C ARG A 119 -6.27 0.06 -6.79
N ASP A 120 -7.36 0.35 -6.08
CA ASP A 120 -7.59 1.63 -5.45
C ASP A 120 -6.72 1.77 -4.20
N THR A 121 -5.94 2.84 -4.20
CA THR A 121 -5.01 3.17 -3.14
C THR A 121 -5.27 4.57 -2.63
N VAL A 122 -4.90 4.83 -1.38
CA VAL A 122 -5.00 6.12 -0.72
C VAL A 122 -3.58 6.66 -0.53
N ALA A 123 -3.38 7.91 -0.94
CA ALA A 123 -2.13 8.63 -0.73
C ALA A 123 -1.99 9.07 0.74
N LEU A 124 -0.90 8.67 1.38
CA LEU A 124 -0.53 9.10 2.73
C LEU A 124 0.78 9.88 2.69
N GLU A 125 0.85 11.01 3.38
CA GLU A 125 2.11 11.76 3.47
C GLU A 125 3.10 11.08 4.41
N ARG A 126 4.31 10.86 3.91
CA ARG A 126 5.42 10.22 4.63
C ARG A 126 6.66 11.10 4.57
N ALA A 127 7.39 11.15 5.67
CA ALA A 127 8.71 11.80 5.70
C ALA A 127 9.70 10.96 4.88
N LEU A 128 10.57 11.63 4.12
CA LEU A 128 11.60 10.97 3.33
C LEU A 128 12.95 11.01 4.04
N ASP A 129 13.71 9.94 3.86
CA ASP A 129 15.08 9.84 4.36
C ASP A 129 16.02 10.60 3.42
N GLU A 130 16.62 11.68 3.92
CA GLU A 130 17.48 12.60 3.16
C GLU A 130 18.79 11.93 2.69
N LYS A 131 19.11 10.73 3.15
CA LYS A 131 20.30 9.99 2.68
C LYS A 131 20.23 9.58 1.21
N TYR A 132 19.04 9.58 0.61
CA TYR A 132 18.86 9.26 -0.80
C TYR A 132 18.86 10.54 -1.63
N GLU A 133 19.59 10.58 -2.73
CA GLU A 133 19.67 11.78 -3.58
C GLU A 133 18.34 12.14 -4.23
N PHE A 134 17.57 11.14 -4.70
CA PHE A 134 16.33 11.34 -5.45
C PHE A 134 15.08 10.92 -4.67
N ALA A 135 14.04 11.76 -4.71
CA ALA A 135 12.81 11.52 -3.95
C ALA A 135 12.07 10.24 -4.41
N ALA A 136 12.17 9.86 -5.69
CA ALA A 136 11.62 8.61 -6.21
C ALA A 136 12.26 7.37 -5.55
N VAL A 137 13.56 7.41 -5.27
CA VAL A 137 14.25 6.32 -4.55
C VAL A 137 13.81 6.32 -3.09
N ALA A 138 13.81 7.49 -2.44
CA ALA A 138 13.44 7.61 -1.04
C ALA A 138 12.00 7.12 -0.78
N THR A 139 11.06 7.44 -1.67
CA THR A 139 9.65 7.00 -1.58
C THR A 139 9.50 5.50 -1.72
N LEU A 140 10.18 4.86 -2.68
CA LEU A 140 10.12 3.40 -2.82
C LEU A 140 10.78 2.66 -1.65
N VAL A 141 11.88 3.20 -1.12
CA VAL A 141 12.48 2.65 0.11
C VAL A 141 11.51 2.77 1.27
N GLU A 142 10.89 3.94 1.46
CA GLU A 142 9.88 4.14 2.51
C GLU A 142 8.66 3.23 2.33
N LEU A 143 8.21 3.02 1.08
CA LEU A 143 7.13 2.10 0.74
C LEU A 143 7.45 0.64 1.10
N SER A 144 8.72 0.23 1.00
CA SER A 144 9.17 -1.13 1.33
C SER A 144 9.27 -1.40 2.83
N LYS A 145 9.18 -0.37 3.68
CA LYS A 145 9.19 -0.52 5.13
C LYS A 145 7.82 -1.00 5.64
N PRO A 146 7.78 -1.71 6.78
CA PRO A 146 6.52 -2.02 7.45
C PRO A 146 5.73 -0.74 7.75
N LEU A 147 4.42 -0.80 7.54
CA LEU A 147 3.53 0.32 7.85
C LEU A 147 3.47 0.51 9.38
N PRO A 148 3.61 1.73 9.92
CA PRO A 148 3.51 1.94 11.36
C PRO A 148 2.14 1.56 11.91
N GLN A 149 2.12 1.05 13.15
CA GLN A 149 0.90 0.56 13.80
C GLN A 149 -0.24 1.58 13.79
N THR A 150 0.06 2.87 13.93
CA THR A 150 -0.94 3.94 13.91
C THR A 150 -1.75 3.99 12.61
N PHE A 151 -1.15 3.64 11.46
CA PHE A 151 -1.87 3.58 10.18
C PHE A 151 -2.63 2.27 10.01
N ILE A 152 -2.09 1.17 10.56
CA ILE A 152 -2.78 -0.13 10.58
C ILE A 152 -4.06 -0.02 11.41
N ASP A 153 -4.00 0.65 12.56
CA ASP A 153 -5.15 0.92 13.44
C ASP A 153 -6.22 1.81 12.76
N GLN A 154 -5.79 2.64 11.80
CA GLN A 154 -6.68 3.45 10.95
C GLN A 154 -7.25 2.67 9.76
N GLY A 155 -6.92 1.38 9.62
CA GLY A 155 -7.42 0.53 8.56
C GLY A 155 -6.66 0.62 7.25
N TYR A 156 -5.42 1.11 7.26
CA TYR A 156 -4.52 1.04 6.10
C TYR A 156 -3.71 -0.25 6.09
N ALA A 157 -3.35 -0.71 4.90
CA ALA A 157 -2.54 -1.91 4.69
C ALA A 157 -1.52 -1.69 3.58
N SER A 158 -0.36 -2.34 3.71
CA SER A 158 0.64 -2.44 2.66
C SER A 158 0.55 -3.81 2.00
N ALA A 159 0.73 -3.86 0.67
CA ALA A 159 0.85 -5.13 -0.04
C ALA A 159 2.28 -5.70 0.02
N PHE A 160 3.23 -4.98 0.61
CA PHE A 160 4.64 -5.38 0.68
C PHE A 160 4.88 -6.39 1.80
N GLU A 161 5.59 -7.47 1.46
CA GLU A 161 6.04 -8.45 2.45
C GLU A 161 7.27 -7.94 3.23
N PRO A 162 7.41 -8.31 4.52
CA PRO A 162 8.62 -8.04 5.27
C PRO A 162 9.88 -8.56 4.56
N GLY A 163 10.92 -7.72 4.53
CA GLY A 163 12.19 -8.06 3.88
C GLY A 163 12.23 -7.78 2.37
N THR A 164 11.15 -7.24 1.81
CA THR A 164 11.20 -6.62 0.49
C THR A 164 12.17 -5.44 0.49
N ARG A 165 13.04 -5.36 -0.51
CA ARG A 165 14.06 -4.32 -0.63
C ARG A 165 14.13 -3.84 -2.08
N LEU A 166 14.25 -2.54 -2.24
CA LEU A 166 14.57 -1.90 -3.50
C LEU A 166 16.04 -2.14 -3.84
N MET A 167 16.33 -2.72 -5.00
CA MET A 167 17.68 -3.00 -5.49
C MET A 167 18.19 -1.87 -6.39
N ASN A 168 17.35 -1.39 -7.31
CA ASN A 168 17.72 -0.33 -8.24
C ASN A 168 16.51 0.49 -8.69
N VAL A 169 16.73 1.75 -9.06
CA VAL A 169 15.75 2.58 -9.75
C VAL A 169 16.44 3.32 -10.87
N ARG A 170 15.87 3.24 -12.06
CA ARG A 170 16.32 4.00 -13.23
C ARG A 170 15.15 4.75 -13.81
N VAL A 171 15.35 6.01 -14.16
CA VAL A 171 14.33 6.80 -14.85
C VAL A 171 14.88 7.30 -16.16
N SER A 172 14.26 6.89 -17.26
CA SER A 172 14.63 7.32 -18.60
C SER A 172 14.21 8.77 -18.86
N ASN A 173 14.84 9.39 -19.85
CA ASN A 173 14.48 10.75 -20.29
C ASN A 173 13.04 10.86 -20.82
N GLU A 174 12.47 9.75 -21.24
CA GLU A 174 11.11 9.67 -21.76
C GLU A 174 10.07 9.65 -20.62
N GLY A 175 10.52 9.49 -19.37
CA GLY A 175 9.69 9.40 -18.18
C GLY A 175 9.27 7.97 -17.83
N THR A 176 10.02 6.96 -18.26
CA THR A 176 9.80 5.57 -17.84
C THR A 176 10.68 5.26 -16.64
N ALA A 177 10.08 4.97 -15.49
CA ALA A 177 10.78 4.52 -14.29
C ALA A 177 10.80 2.99 -14.22
N THR A 178 11.98 2.40 -14.17
CA THR A 178 12.19 0.98 -13.88
C THR A 178 12.61 0.82 -12.43
N ALA A 179 11.77 0.17 -11.62
CA ALA A 179 12.03 -0.11 -10.22
C ALA A 179 12.28 -1.60 -10.02
N ASP A 180 13.50 -1.92 -9.58
CA ASP A 180 13.96 -3.29 -9.38
C ASP A 180 13.96 -3.65 -7.90
N PHE A 181 13.34 -4.78 -7.56
CA PHE A 181 13.19 -5.26 -6.19
C PHE A 181 13.79 -6.66 -6.04
N ASN A 182 14.13 -7.02 -4.80
CA ASN A 182 14.54 -8.38 -4.50
C ASN A 182 13.38 -9.38 -4.62
N GLU A 183 13.72 -10.66 -4.69
CA GLU A 183 12.77 -11.78 -4.85
C GLU A 183 11.67 -11.84 -3.78
N LYS A 184 11.89 -11.22 -2.61
CA LYS A 184 10.88 -11.14 -1.54
C LYS A 184 9.60 -10.45 -1.97
N LEU A 185 9.65 -9.54 -2.96
CA LEU A 185 8.43 -8.94 -3.52
C LEU A 185 7.51 -9.99 -4.19
N ASN A 186 8.08 -11.12 -4.65
CA ASN A 186 7.39 -12.18 -5.40
C ASN A 186 7.11 -13.43 -4.55
N VAL A 187 7.39 -13.42 -3.25
CA VAL A 187 7.16 -14.58 -2.38
C VAL A 187 5.69 -14.67 -1.96
N ASN A 188 5.09 -15.86 -2.08
CA ASN A 188 3.70 -16.17 -1.67
C ASN A 188 2.63 -15.30 -2.32
N VAL A 189 2.87 -14.86 -3.56
CA VAL A 189 2.02 -13.89 -4.22
C VAL A 189 1.00 -14.60 -5.10
N SER A 190 -0.27 -14.41 -4.80
CA SER A 190 -1.33 -14.72 -5.76
C SER A 190 -1.27 -13.73 -6.93
N ARG A 191 -1.96 -14.02 -8.03
CA ARG A 191 -2.15 -13.06 -9.14
C ARG A 191 -2.64 -11.70 -8.63
N CYS A 192 -3.56 -11.74 -7.68
CA CYS A 192 -4.10 -10.57 -6.99
C CYS A 192 -3.02 -9.78 -6.24
N GLY A 193 -2.17 -10.48 -5.47
CA GLY A 193 -1.08 -9.86 -4.73
C GLY A 193 -0.04 -9.18 -5.64
N LYS A 194 0.26 -9.75 -6.82
CA LYS A 194 1.13 -9.09 -7.82
C LYS A 194 0.53 -7.77 -8.29
N GLU A 195 -0.75 -7.79 -8.67
CA GLU A 195 -1.46 -6.59 -9.14
C GLU A 195 -1.55 -5.49 -8.08
N GLN A 196 -1.75 -5.86 -6.81
CA GLN A 196 -1.80 -4.91 -5.70
C GLN A 196 -0.45 -4.25 -5.44
N ARG A 197 0.63 -5.04 -5.35
CA ARG A 197 1.99 -4.49 -5.19
C ARG A 197 2.35 -3.58 -6.36
N ARG A 198 2.03 -4.00 -7.59
CA ARG A 198 2.21 -3.19 -8.78
C ARG A 198 1.44 -1.88 -8.71
N ALA A 199 0.15 -1.90 -8.35
CA ALA A 199 -0.66 -0.70 -8.20
C ALA A 199 -0.07 0.27 -7.15
N GLN A 200 0.39 -0.25 -6.02
CA GLN A 200 1.00 0.55 -4.96
C GLN A 200 2.30 1.25 -5.41
N ILE A 201 3.17 0.53 -6.12
CA ILE A 201 4.41 1.07 -6.70
C ILE A 201 4.11 2.11 -7.79
N VAL A 202 3.23 1.74 -8.73
CA VAL A 202 2.88 2.58 -9.88
C VAL A 202 2.27 3.89 -9.43
N ASN A 203 1.29 3.85 -8.53
CA ASN A 203 0.62 5.05 -8.06
C ASN A 203 1.57 5.95 -7.26
N THR A 204 2.43 5.36 -6.41
CA THR A 204 3.45 6.12 -5.66
C THR A 204 4.43 6.83 -6.59
N LEU A 205 4.95 6.16 -7.62
CA LEU A 205 5.89 6.80 -8.55
C LEU A 205 5.22 7.83 -9.47
N LYS A 206 3.94 7.65 -9.79
CA LYS A 206 3.19 8.61 -10.61
C LYS A 206 2.85 9.92 -9.90
N GLU A 207 3.08 10.02 -8.59
CA GLU A 207 3.05 11.31 -7.89
C GLU A 207 4.15 12.27 -8.37
N PHE A 208 5.21 11.73 -9.00
CA PHE A 208 6.24 12.55 -9.63
C PHE A 208 5.86 12.89 -11.08
N PRO A 209 5.67 14.17 -11.45
CA PRO A 209 5.17 14.55 -12.77
C PRO A 209 6.11 14.17 -13.93
N GLY A 210 7.39 13.90 -13.65
CA GLY A 210 8.35 13.40 -14.62
C GLY A 210 8.19 11.91 -14.97
N ILE A 211 7.44 11.13 -14.17
CA ILE A 211 7.26 9.69 -14.35
C ILE A 211 5.89 9.44 -15.01
N LYS A 212 5.94 8.99 -16.26
CA LYS A 212 4.76 8.67 -17.09
C LYS A 212 4.45 7.17 -17.04
N ASN A 213 5.49 6.36 -17.18
CA ASN A 213 5.41 4.91 -17.21
C ASN A 213 6.24 4.33 -16.07
N VAL A 214 5.79 3.18 -15.57
CA VAL A 214 6.47 2.46 -14.50
C VAL A 214 6.59 1.00 -14.93
N VAL A 215 7.80 0.47 -14.84
CA VAL A 215 8.12 -0.94 -15.05
C VAL A 215 8.66 -1.46 -13.72
N VAL A 216 8.09 -2.56 -13.23
CA VAL A 216 8.56 -3.19 -11.99
C VAL A 216 9.28 -4.47 -12.38
N THR A 217 10.49 -4.67 -11.84
CA THR A 217 11.27 -5.89 -12.05
C THR A 217 11.58 -6.58 -10.73
N VAL A 218 11.65 -7.90 -10.79
CA VAL A 218 12.07 -8.75 -9.67
C VAL A 218 13.01 -9.81 -10.23
N GLY A 219 14.32 -9.62 -10.06
CA GLY A 219 15.32 -10.46 -10.73
C GLY A 219 15.20 -10.32 -12.25
N GLU A 220 14.87 -11.40 -12.94
CA GLU A 220 14.67 -11.41 -14.40
C GLU A 220 13.20 -11.23 -14.82
N GLU A 221 12.26 -11.27 -13.87
CA GLU A 221 10.82 -11.14 -14.15
C GLU A 221 10.40 -9.66 -14.28
N VAL A 222 9.63 -9.35 -15.31
CA VAL A 222 9.05 -8.01 -15.56
C VAL A 222 7.54 -8.06 -15.33
N TRP A 223 7.00 -7.11 -14.56
CA TRP A 223 5.58 -7.01 -14.20
C TRP A 223 4.81 -5.89 -14.92
#